data_AF-A0A7K0ZN41-F1
#
_entry.id   AF-A0A7K0ZN41-F1
#
_cell.length_a   1.000
_cell.length_b   1.000
_cell.length_c   1.000
_cell.angle_alpha   90.00
_cell.angle_beta   90.00
_cell.angle_gamma   90.00
#
_symmetry.space_group_name_H-M   'P 1'
#
loop_
_entity.id
_entity.type
_entity.pdbx_description
1 polymer ?
#
loop_
_entity_poly.entity_id
_entity_poly.type
_entity_poly.pdbx_seq_one_letter_code
_entity_poly.pdbx_strand_id
1 'polypeptide(L)'
;MAISLTQRIAQNHRARRVAWLGSRLALGVVVVAAGTSLFFFPLMDFVTQRSAIAQKSSEFNSLADANEQLQTEVNALQTPEGIRNAARAQLGYVLPGEQRLSLVPMPKLPTDLPATWPYTLVTDILTVRSADTTNSAAPLAPLAP
;
A
#
# COMPACT_ATOMS: atom_id res chain seq x y z
N MET A 1 -35.10 73.32 54.17
CA MET A 1 -34.15 72.22 53.85
C MET A 1 -34.62 70.95 54.56
N ALA A 2 -35.42 70.07 53.94
CA ALA A 2 -35.84 68.80 54.56
C ALA A 2 -36.44 67.76 53.58
N ILE A 3 -35.98 67.67 52.33
CA ILE A 3 -36.61 66.76 51.33
C ILE A 3 -35.60 65.77 50.69
N SER A 4 -34.33 65.78 51.07
CA SER A 4 -33.29 65.00 50.36
C SER A 4 -32.93 63.62 50.98
N LEU A 5 -33.48 63.21 52.13
CA LEU A 5 -33.05 61.96 52.78
C LEU A 5 -33.89 60.72 52.44
N THR A 6 -35.16 60.85 52.05
CA THR A 6 -36.05 59.70 51.85
C THR A 6 -35.91 59.02 50.48
N GLN A 7 -35.28 59.67 49.51
CA GLN A 7 -35.27 59.17 48.12
C GLN A 7 -34.20 58.09 47.84
N ARG A 8 -33.15 58.02 48.67
CA ARG A 8 -32.02 57.07 48.48
C ARG A 8 -32.35 55.63 48.86
N ILE A 9 -33.34 55.40 49.72
CA ILE A 9 -33.62 54.07 50.27
C ILE A 9 -34.44 53.23 49.28
N ALA A 10 -35.35 53.85 48.53
CA ALA A 10 -36.25 53.14 47.59
C ALA A 10 -35.56 52.66 46.30
N GLN A 11 -34.53 53.37 45.82
CA GLN A 11 -33.80 53.00 44.59
C GLN A 11 -32.97 51.72 44.76
N ASN A 12 -32.41 51.52 45.95
CA ASN A 12 -31.45 50.45 46.20
C ASN A 12 -32.10 49.06 46.11
N HIS A 13 -33.39 48.91 46.43
CA HIS A 13 -34.07 47.61 46.37
C HIS A 13 -34.41 47.17 44.94
N ARG A 14 -34.73 48.09 44.02
CA ARG A 14 -34.96 47.76 42.60
C ARG A 14 -33.65 47.40 41.91
N ALA A 15 -32.58 48.16 42.15
CA ALA A 15 -31.24 47.86 41.65
C ALA A 15 -30.71 46.52 42.16
N ARG A 16 -30.93 46.18 43.45
CA ARG A 16 -30.52 44.90 44.04
C ARG A 16 -31.27 43.69 43.45
N ARG A 17 -32.57 43.82 43.13
CA ARG A 17 -33.35 42.74 42.51
C ARG A 17 -32.95 42.49 41.05
N VAL A 18 -32.69 43.56 40.29
CA VAL A 18 -32.20 43.45 38.90
C VAL A 18 -30.78 42.89 38.85
N ALA A 19 -29.91 43.30 39.77
CA ALA A 19 -28.57 42.73 39.90
C ALA A 19 -28.61 41.23 40.28
N TRP A 20 -29.53 40.81 41.14
CA TRP A 20 -29.73 39.39 41.48
C TRP A 20 -30.24 38.57 40.29
N LEU A 21 -31.18 39.09 39.50
CA LEU A 21 -31.65 38.41 38.29
C LEU A 21 -30.54 38.31 37.23
N GLY A 22 -29.78 39.39 37.02
CA GLY A 22 -28.64 39.40 36.10
C GLY A 22 -27.55 38.39 36.50
N SER A 23 -27.27 38.27 37.79
CA SER A 23 -26.31 37.29 38.32
C SER A 23 -26.73 35.83 38.05
N ARG A 24 -28.02 35.50 38.20
CA ARG A 24 -28.52 34.14 37.90
C ARG A 24 -28.45 33.81 36.41
N LEU A 25 -28.69 34.80 35.55
CA LEU A 25 -28.60 34.65 34.10
C LEU A 25 -27.15 34.46 33.66
N ALA A 26 -26.22 35.23 34.24
CA ALA A 26 -24.79 35.05 34.05
C ALA A 26 -24.30 33.66 34.51
N LEU A 27 -24.76 33.19 35.68
CA LEU A 27 -24.46 31.84 36.17
C LEU A 27 -24.97 30.76 35.20
N GLY A 28 -26.20 30.91 34.69
CA GLY A 28 -26.78 29.99 33.72
C GLY A 28 -25.95 29.88 32.44
N VAL A 29 -25.49 31.02 31.89
CA VAL A 29 -24.63 31.05 30.70
C VAL A 29 -23.29 30.34 30.96
N VAL A 30 -22.67 30.57 32.13
CA VAL A 30 -21.42 29.91 32.51
C VAL A 30 -21.61 28.40 32.63
N VAL A 31 -22.70 27.93 33.23
CA VAL A 31 -22.99 26.49 33.38
C VAL A 31 -23.24 25.84 32.02
N VAL A 32 -23.98 26.50 31.13
CA VAL A 32 -24.22 25.99 29.76
C VAL A 32 -22.91 25.93 28.99
N ALA A 33 -22.11 27.00 29.02
CA ALA A 33 -20.81 27.04 28.35
C ALA A 33 -19.85 25.96 28.87
N ALA A 34 -19.77 25.78 30.19
CA ALA A 34 -18.97 24.74 30.83
C ALA A 34 -19.47 23.33 30.46
N GLY A 35 -20.79 23.11 30.51
CA GLY A 35 -21.41 21.84 30.12
C GLY A 35 -21.14 21.50 28.65
N THR A 36 -21.30 22.47 27.74
CA THR A 36 -20.98 22.26 26.32
C THR A 36 -19.50 22.03 26.10
N SER A 37 -18.61 22.74 26.80
CA SER A 37 -17.16 22.55 26.67
C SER A 37 -16.72 21.16 27.13
N LEU A 38 -17.29 20.67 28.24
CA LEU A 38 -16.99 19.35 28.79
C LEU A 38 -17.48 18.21 27.90
N PHE A 39 -18.52 18.45 27.09
CA PHE A 39 -19.08 17.42 26.22
C PHE A 39 -18.54 17.48 24.78
N PHE A 40 -18.34 18.67 24.22
CA PHE A 40 -17.96 18.83 22.81
C PHE A 40 -16.47 18.56 22.55
N PHE A 41 -15.61 18.94 23.50
CA PHE A 41 -14.15 18.77 23.40
C PHE A 41 -13.70 17.30 23.35
N PRO A 42 -14.17 16.39 24.24
CA PRO A 42 -13.74 14.99 24.19
C PRO A 42 -14.18 14.27 22.90
N LEU A 43 -15.32 14.63 22.31
CA LEU A 43 -15.81 14.01 21.07
C LEU A 43 -14.87 14.26 19.88
N MET A 44 -14.23 15.43 19.78
CA MET A 44 -13.23 15.69 18.75
C MET A 44 -11.90 14.99 19.03
N ASP A 45 -11.51 14.88 20.30
CA ASP A 45 -10.25 14.25 20.69
C ASP A 45 -10.26 12.72 20.47
N PHE A 46 -11.42 12.07 20.64
CA PHE A 46 -11.58 10.65 20.32
C PHE A 46 -11.36 10.32 18.83
N VAL A 47 -11.65 11.27 17.93
CA VAL A 47 -11.47 11.08 16.48
C VAL A 47 -10.01 11.29 16.09
N THR A 48 -9.35 12.32 16.63
CA THR A 48 -7.93 12.62 16.36
C THR A 48 -6.97 11.63 17.02
N GLN A 49 -7.28 11.13 18.22
CA GLN A 49 -6.51 10.07 18.87
C GLN A 49 -6.58 8.77 18.08
N ARG A 50 -7.74 8.40 17.51
CA ARG A 50 -7.85 7.19 16.66
C ARG A 50 -6.99 7.28 15.42
N SER A 51 -6.93 8.43 14.74
CA SER A 51 -6.03 8.60 13.59
C SER A 51 -4.56 8.57 13.99
N ALA A 52 -4.19 9.16 15.13
CA ALA A 52 -2.82 9.13 15.63
C ALA A 52 -2.39 7.71 16.02
N ILE A 53 -3.27 6.94 16.66
CA ILE A 53 -3.04 5.52 17.00
C ILE A 53 -2.92 4.69 15.72
N ALA A 54 -3.82 4.87 14.74
CA ALA A 54 -3.78 4.13 13.48
C ALA A 54 -2.50 4.40 12.67
N GLN A 55 -2.06 5.65 12.64
CA GLN A 55 -0.80 6.02 11.97
C GLN A 55 0.40 5.39 12.69
N LYS A 56 0.44 5.44 14.02
CA LYS A 56 1.51 4.84 14.81
C LYS A 56 1.54 3.32 14.75
N SER A 57 0.37 2.66 14.69
CA SER A 57 0.31 1.21 14.48
C SER A 57 0.79 0.82 13.09
N SER A 58 0.47 1.61 12.05
CA SER A 58 0.97 1.35 10.70
C SER A 58 2.49 1.49 10.61
N GLU A 59 3.05 2.54 11.21
CA GLU A 59 4.49 2.76 11.30
C GLU A 59 5.17 1.60 12.04
N PHE A 60 4.62 1.19 13.19
CA PHE A 60 5.13 0.06 13.97
C PHE A 60 5.09 -1.26 13.19
N ASN A 61 3.98 -1.57 12.51
CA ASN A 61 3.86 -2.79 11.72
C ASN A 61 4.91 -2.83 10.59
N SER A 62 5.11 -1.71 9.88
CA SER A 62 6.13 -1.64 8.83
C SER A 62 7.54 -1.89 9.37
N LEU A 63 7.84 -1.42 10.58
CA LEU A 63 9.14 -1.60 11.21
C LEU A 63 9.32 -3.01 11.76
N ALA A 64 8.24 -3.62 12.27
CA ALA A 64 8.21 -5.01 12.69
C ALA A 64 8.47 -5.97 11.51
N ASP A 65 7.78 -5.74 10.38
CA ASP A 65 7.96 -6.52 9.15
C ASP A 65 9.40 -6.42 8.63
N ALA A 66 9.97 -5.20 8.62
CA ALA A 66 11.36 -4.99 8.23
C ALA A 66 12.34 -5.71 9.18
N ASN A 67 12.10 -5.67 10.49
CA ASN A 67 12.92 -6.40 11.46
C ASN A 67 12.86 -7.92 11.26
N GLU A 68 11.68 -8.48 10.97
CA GLU A 68 11.53 -9.92 10.70
C GLU A 68 12.31 -10.35 9.44
N GLN A 69 12.24 -9.53 8.38
CA GLN A 69 13.01 -9.76 7.15
C GLN A 69 14.52 -9.73 7.41
N LEU A 70 15.00 -8.70 8.11
CA LEU A 70 16.41 -8.59 8.48
C LEU A 70 16.87 -9.76 9.37
N GLN A 71 16.05 -10.19 10.32
CA GLN A 71 16.38 -11.33 11.16
C GLN A 71 16.46 -12.63 10.34
N THR A 72 15.57 -12.80 9.36
CA THR A 72 15.62 -13.93 8.43
C THR A 72 16.90 -13.91 7.61
N GLU A 73 17.29 -12.75 7.07
CA GLU A 73 18.54 -12.59 6.33
C GLU A 73 19.76 -12.88 7.22
N VAL A 74 19.80 -12.33 8.43
CA VAL A 74 20.87 -12.59 9.40
C VAL A 74 20.98 -14.08 9.70
N ASN A 75 19.86 -14.75 9.98
CA ASN A 75 19.85 -16.19 10.25
C ASN A 75 20.36 -16.98 9.04
N ALA A 76 19.96 -16.60 7.82
CA ALA A 76 20.48 -17.21 6.60
C ALA A 76 21.99 -16.99 6.46
N LEU A 77 22.47 -15.76 6.67
CA LEU A 77 23.88 -15.36 6.59
C LEU A 77 24.75 -15.93 7.71
N GLN A 78 24.17 -16.41 8.82
CA GLN A 78 24.93 -17.14 9.84
C GLN A 78 25.29 -18.56 9.41
N THR A 79 24.63 -19.11 8.39
CA THR A 79 24.93 -20.45 7.89
C THR A 79 26.10 -20.43 6.89
N PRO A 80 26.95 -21.47 6.85
CA PRO A 80 28.06 -21.55 5.89
C PRO A 80 27.62 -21.51 4.42
N GLU A 81 26.42 -22.02 4.10
CA GLU A 81 25.86 -21.95 2.76
C GLU A 81 25.33 -20.55 2.43
N GLY A 82 24.66 -19.89 3.39
CA GLY A 82 24.19 -18.52 3.22
C GLY A 82 25.32 -17.53 2.97
N ILE A 83 26.44 -17.66 3.68
CA ILE A 83 27.65 -16.85 3.43
C ILE A 83 28.17 -17.09 2.02
N ARG A 84 28.30 -18.35 1.59
CA ARG A 84 28.81 -18.68 0.24
C ARG A 84 27.89 -18.13 -0.85
N ASN A 85 26.59 -18.25 -0.68
CA ASN A 85 25.60 -17.73 -1.62
C ASN A 85 25.61 -16.20 -1.68
N ALA A 86 25.68 -15.53 -0.53
CA ALA A 86 25.80 -14.08 -0.47
C ALA A 86 27.11 -13.58 -1.08
N ALA A 87 28.22 -14.26 -0.80
CA ALA A 87 29.52 -13.95 -1.40
C ALA A 87 29.49 -14.12 -2.94
N ARG A 88 28.84 -15.18 -3.46
CA ARG A 88 28.63 -15.35 -4.90
C ARG A 88 27.75 -14.26 -5.49
N ALA A 89 26.62 -13.95 -4.86
CA ALA A 89 25.63 -13.02 -5.40
C ALA A 89 26.10 -11.55 -5.35
N GLN A 90 26.66 -11.12 -4.22
CA GLN A 90 27.02 -9.72 -3.98
C GLN A 90 28.45 -9.40 -4.43
N LEU A 91 29.41 -10.30 -4.16
CA LEU A 91 30.83 -10.06 -4.44
C LEU A 91 31.31 -10.78 -5.71
N GLY A 92 30.47 -11.65 -6.29
CA GLY A 92 30.92 -12.54 -7.36
C GLY A 92 32.04 -13.48 -6.88
N TYR A 93 32.10 -13.81 -5.61
CA TYR A 93 33.16 -14.67 -5.11
C TYR A 93 33.05 -16.08 -5.72
N VAL A 94 34.18 -16.67 -6.09
CA VAL A 94 34.26 -18.03 -6.66
C VAL A 94 35.28 -18.80 -5.83
N LEU A 95 34.94 -20.01 -5.40
CA LEU A 95 35.85 -20.77 -4.55
C LEU A 95 37.08 -21.26 -5.35
N PRO A 96 38.21 -21.50 -4.69
CA PRO A 96 39.36 -22.12 -5.34
C PRO A 96 38.97 -23.43 -6.04
N GLY A 97 39.22 -23.51 -7.35
CA GLY A 97 38.87 -24.67 -8.19
C GLY A 97 37.53 -24.56 -8.93
N GLU A 98 36.70 -23.56 -8.63
CA GLU A 98 35.48 -23.27 -9.40
C GLU A 98 35.79 -22.32 -10.58
N GLN A 99 35.10 -22.49 -11.71
CA GLN A 99 35.16 -21.59 -12.87
C GLN A 99 33.78 -21.01 -13.15
N ARG A 100 33.71 -19.70 -13.44
CA ARG A 100 32.47 -19.09 -13.91
C ARG A 100 32.24 -19.46 -15.37
N LEU A 101 31.13 -20.14 -15.64
CA LEU A 101 30.66 -20.39 -17.00
C LEU A 101 29.57 -19.36 -17.33
N SER A 102 29.79 -18.55 -18.34
CA SER A 102 28.75 -17.70 -18.91
C SER A 102 27.93 -18.56 -19.89
N LEU A 103 26.69 -18.83 -19.53
CA LEU A 103 25.75 -19.50 -20.42
C LEU A 103 25.25 -18.46 -21.44
N VAL A 104 25.72 -18.56 -22.68
CA VAL A 104 25.16 -17.80 -23.80
C VAL A 104 23.89 -18.54 -24.24
N PRO A 105 22.78 -17.84 -24.54
CA PRO A 105 21.60 -18.47 -25.10
C PRO A 105 21.98 -19.27 -26.34
N MET A 106 21.48 -20.51 -26.42
CA MET A 106 21.76 -21.38 -27.55
C MET A 106 21.29 -20.68 -28.84
N PRO A 107 22.11 -20.63 -29.91
CA PRO A 107 21.67 -20.05 -31.17
C PRO A 107 20.42 -20.78 -31.66
N LYS A 108 19.49 -20.05 -32.28
CA LYS A 108 18.34 -20.67 -32.94
C LYS A 108 18.88 -21.65 -33.97
N LEU A 109 18.51 -22.92 -33.83
CA LEU A 109 18.87 -23.96 -34.79
C LEU A 109 18.30 -23.56 -36.17
N PRO A 110 19.09 -23.71 -37.25
CA PRO A 110 18.56 -23.58 -38.60
C PRO A 110 17.37 -24.52 -38.75
N THR A 111 16.21 -23.96 -39.12
CA THR A 111 15.00 -24.76 -39.37
C THR A 111 14.97 -25.28 -40.82
N ASP A 112 15.82 -24.70 -41.67
CA ASP A 112 15.94 -25.07 -43.07
C ASP A 112 16.95 -26.21 -43.24
N LEU A 113 16.56 -27.19 -44.05
CA LEU A 113 17.47 -28.25 -44.48
C LEU A 113 18.45 -27.73 -45.53
N PRO A 114 19.71 -28.17 -45.52
CA PRO A 114 20.68 -27.75 -46.53
C PRO A 114 20.31 -28.28 -47.92
N ALA A 115 20.59 -27.50 -48.97
CA ALA A 115 20.36 -27.88 -50.37
C ALA A 115 21.44 -28.85 -50.90
N THR A 116 21.71 -29.91 -50.15
CA THR A 116 22.69 -30.94 -50.50
C THR A 116 22.07 -32.32 -50.38
N TRP A 117 22.61 -33.28 -51.14
CA TRP A 117 22.17 -34.67 -51.03
C TRP A 117 22.43 -35.21 -49.61
N PRO A 118 21.50 -35.94 -48.97
CA PRO A 118 20.21 -36.45 -49.46
C PRO A 118 18.99 -35.55 -49.10
N TYR A 119 19.22 -34.36 -48.55
CA TYR A 119 18.17 -33.52 -47.98
C TYR A 119 17.26 -32.88 -49.01
N THR A 120 17.72 -32.73 -50.26
CA THR A 120 16.89 -32.27 -51.39
C THR A 120 15.69 -33.20 -51.66
N LEU A 121 15.85 -34.52 -51.49
CA LEU A 121 14.74 -35.46 -51.65
C LEU A 121 13.68 -35.27 -50.56
N VAL A 122 14.11 -35.01 -49.32
CA VAL A 122 13.20 -34.79 -48.20
C VAL A 122 12.44 -33.48 -48.37
N THR A 123 13.10 -32.41 -48.85
CA THR A 123 12.42 -31.15 -49.14
C THR A 123 11.39 -31.30 -50.27
N ASP A 124 11.72 -32.07 -51.32
CA ASP A 124 10.80 -32.32 -52.42
C ASP A 124 9.57 -33.13 -51.95
N ILE A 125 9.76 -34.13 -51.09
CA ILE A 125 8.65 -34.90 -50.52
C ILE A 125 7.77 -34.02 -49.62
N LEU A 126 8.38 -33.17 -48.79
CA LEU A 126 7.63 -32.29 -47.88
C LEU A 126 6.83 -31.23 -48.63
N THR A 127 7.37 -30.69 -49.74
CA THR A 127 6.67 -29.69 -50.57
C THR A 127 5.46 -30.29 -51.30
N VAL A 128 5.59 -31.51 -51.84
CA VAL A 128 4.45 -32.21 -52.46
C VAL A 128 3.37 -32.50 -51.41
N ARG A 129 3.78 -33.00 -50.23
CA ARG A 129 2.83 -33.33 -49.16
C ARG A 129 2.11 -32.11 -48.60
N SER A 130 2.79 -30.97 -48.44
CA SER A 130 2.13 -29.74 -47.96
C SER A 130 1.11 -29.23 -48.98
N ALA A 131 1.42 -29.28 -50.29
CA ALA A 131 0.48 -28.95 -51.36
C ALA A 131 -0.78 -29.84 -51.33
N ASP A 132 -0.63 -31.15 -51.12
CA ASP A 132 -1.75 -32.09 -50.99
C ASP A 132 -2.61 -31.79 -49.76
N THR A 133 -2.00 -31.46 -48.61
CA THR A 133 -2.76 -31.11 -47.40
C THR A 133 -3.55 -29.81 -47.56
N THR A 134 -3.01 -28.80 -48.24
CA THR A 134 -3.74 -27.56 -48.53
C THR A 134 -4.91 -27.79 -49.48
N ASN A 135 -4.74 -28.64 -50.50
CA ASN A 135 -5.84 -29.04 -51.39
C ASN A 135 -6.90 -29.88 -50.68
N SER A 136 -6.50 -30.74 -49.75
CA SER A 136 -7.43 -31.59 -48.98
C SER A 136 -8.15 -30.82 -47.86
N ALA A 137 -7.55 -29.74 -47.36
CA ALA A 137 -8.14 -28.84 -46.37
C ALA A 137 -9.00 -27.73 -46.99
N ALA A 138 -9.10 -27.66 -48.33
CA ALA A 138 -10.10 -26.83 -48.98
C ALA A 138 -11.48 -27.31 -48.48
N PRO A 139 -12.28 -26.43 -47.85
CA PRO A 139 -13.58 -26.84 -47.33
C PRO A 139 -14.40 -27.37 -48.51
N LEU A 140 -15.03 -28.54 -48.33
CA LEU A 140 -15.99 -29.10 -49.27
C LEU A 140 -16.91 -27.95 -49.73
N ALA A 141 -16.72 -27.50 -50.97
CA ALA A 141 -17.53 -26.41 -51.51
C ALA A 141 -19.00 -26.85 -51.40
N PRO A 142 -19.91 -26.03 -50.85
CA PRO A 142 -21.30 -26.44 -50.73
C PRO A 142 -21.84 -26.70 -52.14
N LEU A 143 -22.20 -27.96 -52.39
CA LEU A 143 -22.95 -28.34 -53.57
C LEU A 143 -24.24 -27.52 -53.56
N ALA A 144 -24.40 -26.64 -54.54
CA ALA A 144 -25.69 -25.99 -54.79
C ALA A 144 -25.80 -25.53 -56.25
N PRO A 145 -27.00 -25.66 -56.86
CA PRO A 145 -28.06 -26.66 -56.66
C PRO A 145 -28.04 -27.77 -57.74
#